data_AF-A0AAV4LGX5-F1
#
_entry.id   AF-A0AAV4LGX5-F1
#
_cell.length_a   1.000
_cell.length_b   1.000
_cell.length_c   1.000
_cell.angle_alpha   90.00
_cell.angle_beta   90.00
_cell.angle_gamma   90.00
#
_symmetry.space_group_name_H-M   'P 1'
#
loop_
_entity.id
_entity.type
_entity.pdbx_description
1 polymer ?
#
loop_
_entity_poly.entity_id
_entity_poly.type
_entity_poly.pdbx_seq_one_letter_code
_entity_poly.pdbx_strand_id
1 'polypeptide(L)'
;MRRAVVIFVENQRDLMLQFGCLYTSLQYIQSKDTDLVVFGPQDTLQKLPDDCVKIECPPLSDPPVWMNYRFINSLSCLVSDHSDVLNQYDYLLRTDADTVLTPAWNSFYPDQYTTGQGWYVNNQDVSTNIKRVAHSLGLNHRGIHNIGSTHYGPPELVREVCRLAVSVTHHILTEEFKDQHGQWPGWYRGVASLYGGEIAVNHLVERLNPDRQKLDAFCTSQESIRNYPHIHFWHTFEMFSKFHFSEGYYDHFRIDHIDIDPIRNYCLYIALKSRREMPWLG
;
A
#
# COMPACT_ATOMS: atom_id res chain seq x y z
N MET A 1 2.75 -21.04 -10.45
CA MET A 1 2.37 -20.04 -9.44
C MET A 1 2.63 -18.67 -10.05
N ARG A 2 1.65 -17.78 -10.01
CA ARG A 2 1.69 -16.42 -10.56
C ARG A 2 1.14 -15.46 -9.50
N ARG A 3 1.84 -14.37 -9.23
CA ARG A 3 1.49 -13.38 -8.23
C ARG A 3 1.30 -12.02 -8.89
N ALA A 4 0.49 -11.17 -8.29
CA ALA A 4 0.38 -9.79 -8.70
C ALA A 4 0.72 -8.86 -7.54
N VAL A 5 1.53 -7.84 -7.81
CA VAL A 5 1.60 -6.63 -7.00
C VAL A 5 0.56 -5.68 -7.55
N VAL A 6 -0.39 -5.28 -6.73
CA VAL A 6 -1.56 -4.51 -7.15
C VAL A 6 -1.56 -3.16 -6.46
N ILE A 7 -1.60 -2.09 -7.26
CA ILE A 7 -1.62 -0.70 -6.79
C ILE A 7 -2.68 0.11 -7.54
N PHE A 8 -3.00 1.28 -6.99
CA PHE A 8 -3.73 2.33 -7.68
C PHE A 8 -2.85 3.57 -7.80
N VAL A 9 -2.79 4.19 -8.98
CA VAL A 9 -1.98 5.39 -9.23
C VAL A 9 -2.82 6.44 -9.94
N GLU A 10 -2.66 7.70 -9.53
CA GLU A 10 -3.21 8.88 -10.21
C GLU A 10 -2.08 9.71 -10.81
N ASN A 11 -2.41 10.57 -11.77
CA ASN A 11 -1.48 11.48 -12.43
C ASN A 11 -1.09 12.66 -11.50
N GLN A 12 -0.44 12.35 -10.38
CA GLN A 12 0.13 13.30 -9.42
C GLN A 12 1.63 13.06 -9.33
N ARG A 13 2.44 14.11 -9.44
CA ARG A 13 3.91 14.04 -9.50
C ARG A 13 4.51 13.11 -8.43
N ASP A 14 4.14 13.30 -7.17
CA ASP A 14 4.67 12.48 -6.07
C ASP A 14 4.28 11.00 -6.19
N LEU A 15 3.03 10.71 -6.58
CA LEU A 15 2.57 9.32 -6.79
C LEU A 15 3.27 8.67 -7.99
N MET A 16 3.51 9.42 -9.06
CA MET A 16 4.23 8.91 -10.24
C MET A 16 5.70 8.63 -9.93
N LEU A 17 6.36 9.48 -9.14
CA LEU A 17 7.72 9.24 -8.63
C LEU A 17 7.78 8.00 -7.73
N GLN A 18 6.80 7.82 -6.85
CA GLN A 18 6.66 6.66 -5.97
C GLN A 18 6.44 5.37 -6.77
N PHE A 19 5.50 5.39 -7.72
CA PHE A 19 5.31 4.31 -8.69
C PHE A 19 6.63 3.94 -9.39
N GLY A 20 7.40 4.95 -9.82
CA GLY A 20 8.70 4.74 -10.45
C GLY A 20 9.66 3.94 -9.56
N CYS A 21 9.70 4.22 -8.25
CA CYS A 21 10.48 3.45 -7.29
C CYS A 21 10.00 1.99 -7.20
N LEU A 22 8.70 1.77 -7.05
CA LEU A 22 8.13 0.42 -6.98
C LEU A 22 8.43 -0.39 -8.25
N TYR A 23 8.14 0.17 -9.42
CA TYR A 23 8.43 -0.47 -10.71
C TYR A 23 9.92 -0.79 -10.85
N THR A 24 10.81 0.17 -10.57
CA THR A 24 12.26 -0.02 -10.65
C THR A 24 12.73 -1.14 -9.72
N SER A 25 12.17 -1.22 -8.50
CA SER A 25 12.49 -2.30 -7.57
C SER A 25 12.07 -3.67 -8.09
N LEU A 26 10.88 -3.79 -8.69
CA LEU A 26 10.42 -5.05 -9.27
C LEU A 26 11.31 -5.51 -10.43
N GLN A 27 11.68 -4.59 -11.33
CA GLN A 27 12.61 -4.87 -12.42
C GLN A 27 13.99 -5.27 -11.90
N TYR A 28 14.46 -4.60 -10.85
CA TYR A 28 15.76 -4.86 -10.25
C TYR A 28 15.85 -6.26 -9.63
N ILE A 29 14.79 -6.72 -8.94
CA ILE A 29 14.80 -8.04 -8.30
C ILE A 29 14.56 -9.20 -9.28
N GLN A 30 14.19 -8.88 -10.53
CA GLN A 30 13.98 -9.84 -11.62
C GLN A 30 13.05 -10.99 -11.22
N SER A 31 11.94 -10.66 -10.55
CA SER A 31 10.96 -11.66 -10.16
C SER A 31 10.37 -12.33 -11.40
N LYS A 32 10.33 -13.68 -11.39
CA LYS A 32 9.92 -14.48 -12.56
C LYS A 32 8.42 -14.79 -12.60
N ASP A 33 7.74 -14.57 -11.49
CA ASP A 33 6.35 -15.00 -11.28
C ASP A 33 5.44 -13.86 -10.84
N THR A 34 5.93 -12.62 -10.87
CA THR A 34 5.23 -11.45 -10.33
C THR A 34 4.95 -10.44 -11.42
N ASP A 35 3.66 -10.16 -11.65
CA ASP A 35 3.24 -9.04 -12.49
C ASP A 35 2.99 -7.79 -11.64
N LEU A 36 3.23 -6.60 -12.22
CA LEU A 36 2.77 -5.33 -11.66
C LEU A 36 1.44 -4.96 -12.31
N VAL A 37 0.36 -5.06 -11.54
CA VAL A 37 -0.99 -4.69 -11.96
C VAL A 37 -1.30 -3.29 -11.44
N VAL A 38 -1.53 -2.36 -12.36
CA VAL A 38 -1.73 -0.95 -12.05
C VAL A 38 -3.13 -0.52 -12.47
N PHE A 39 -3.92 -0.13 -11.48
CA PHE A 39 -5.19 0.53 -11.70
C PHE A 39 -5.00 2.05 -11.72
N GLY A 40 -5.75 2.74 -12.58
CA GLY A 40 -5.75 4.20 -12.59
C GLY A 40 -6.52 4.82 -13.75
N PRO A 41 -6.63 6.16 -13.80
CA PRO A 41 -7.16 6.89 -14.94
C PRO A 41 -6.41 6.57 -16.24
N GLN A 42 -7.11 6.61 -17.38
CA GLN A 42 -6.52 6.32 -18.69
C GLN A 42 -5.28 7.17 -19.01
N ASP A 43 -5.32 8.47 -18.71
CA ASP A 43 -4.21 9.41 -18.95
C ASP A 43 -3.00 9.12 -18.04
N THR A 44 -3.24 8.57 -16.84
CA THR A 44 -2.17 8.05 -15.97
C THR A 44 -1.53 6.80 -16.58
N LEU A 45 -2.35 5.83 -16.98
CA LEU A 45 -1.88 4.52 -17.47
C LEU A 45 -1.06 4.62 -18.76
N GLN A 46 -1.37 5.59 -19.62
CA GLN A 46 -0.61 5.86 -20.85
C GLN A 46 0.84 6.29 -20.59
N LYS A 47 1.17 6.77 -19.39
CA LYS A 47 2.52 7.19 -19.01
C LYS A 47 3.37 6.06 -18.41
N LEU A 48 2.74 4.94 -18.08
CA LEU A 48 3.39 3.83 -17.40
C LEU A 48 4.10 2.90 -18.40
N PRO A 49 5.16 2.18 -17.98
CA PRO A 49 5.82 1.15 -18.79
C PRO A 49 4.84 0.11 -19.36
N ASP A 50 5.14 -0.39 -20.57
CA ASP A 50 4.23 -1.27 -21.34
C ASP A 50 4.12 -2.70 -20.81
N ASP A 51 5.09 -3.14 -20.03
CA ASP A 51 5.11 -4.44 -19.37
C ASP A 51 4.26 -4.48 -18.09
N CYS A 52 3.70 -3.34 -17.65
CA CYS A 52 2.68 -3.31 -16.61
C CYS A 52 1.34 -3.85 -17.11
N VAL A 53 0.61 -4.58 -16.27
CA VAL A 53 -0.80 -4.92 -16.52
C VAL A 53 -1.66 -3.71 -16.15
N LYS A 54 -2.05 -2.91 -17.15
CA LYS A 54 -2.77 -1.64 -16.99
C LYS A 54 -4.28 -1.87 -16.99
N ILE A 55 -4.98 -1.43 -15.96
CA ILE A 55 -6.45 -1.56 -15.85
C ILE A 55 -7.07 -0.20 -15.61
N GLU A 56 -7.84 0.28 -16.58
CA GLU A 56 -8.53 1.56 -16.45
C GLU A 56 -9.54 1.50 -15.30
N CYS A 57 -9.36 2.41 -14.35
CA CYS A 57 -10.24 2.57 -13.21
C CYS A 57 -10.25 4.04 -12.82
N PRO A 58 -11.33 4.78 -13.16
CA PRO A 58 -11.44 6.15 -12.70
C PRO A 58 -11.52 6.17 -11.16
N PRO A 59 -10.96 7.21 -10.53
CA PRO A 59 -11.10 7.42 -9.10
C PRO A 59 -12.56 7.53 -8.68
N LEU A 60 -12.90 6.95 -7.52
CA LEU A 60 -14.26 7.03 -6.99
C LEU A 60 -14.68 8.48 -6.75
N SER A 61 -15.89 8.80 -7.20
CA SER A 61 -16.52 10.11 -7.04
C SER A 61 -17.91 10.06 -6.39
N ASP A 62 -18.58 8.91 -6.42
CA ASP A 62 -19.93 8.71 -5.88
C ASP A 62 -19.96 7.58 -4.84
N PRO A 63 -20.51 7.81 -3.63
CA PRO A 63 -21.01 9.09 -3.10
C PRO A 63 -19.94 10.20 -2.94
N PRO A 64 -20.34 11.49 -2.85
CA PRO A 64 -19.44 12.65 -2.84
C PRO A 64 -18.33 12.63 -1.79
N VAL A 65 -18.50 11.84 -0.72
CA VAL A 65 -17.49 11.67 0.34
C VAL A 65 -16.15 11.16 -0.21
N TRP A 66 -16.16 10.39 -1.31
CA TRP A 66 -14.97 9.84 -1.94
C TRP A 66 -14.12 10.87 -2.68
N MET A 67 -14.73 11.92 -3.22
CA MET A 67 -13.99 13.03 -3.82
C MET A 67 -13.01 13.67 -2.81
N ASN A 68 -13.39 13.66 -1.53
CA ASN A 68 -12.61 14.21 -0.42
C ASN A 68 -11.83 13.14 0.38
N TYR A 69 -11.73 11.91 -0.13
CA TYR A 69 -10.99 10.82 0.53
C TYR A 69 -10.37 9.85 -0.50
N ARG A 70 -9.36 10.32 -1.23
CA ARG A 70 -8.74 9.61 -2.37
C ARG A 70 -8.02 8.30 -2.00
N PHE A 71 -7.62 8.12 -0.74
CA PHE A 71 -7.00 6.87 -0.26
C PHE A 71 -7.90 5.65 -0.47
N ILE A 72 -9.22 5.83 -0.62
CA ILE A 72 -10.15 4.72 -0.91
C ILE A 72 -9.87 4.04 -2.25
N ASN A 73 -9.24 4.75 -3.21
CA ASN A 73 -9.04 4.24 -4.56
C ASN A 73 -8.13 3.01 -4.58
N SER A 74 -7.16 2.91 -3.66
CA SER A 74 -6.29 1.74 -3.54
C SER A 74 -6.99 0.51 -2.94
N LEU A 75 -8.21 0.65 -2.40
CA LEU A 75 -9.05 -0.48 -1.99
C LEU A 75 -10.15 -0.77 -3.03
N SER A 76 -10.85 0.26 -3.46
CA SER A 76 -12.01 0.13 -4.36
C SER A 76 -11.66 -0.36 -5.76
N CYS A 77 -10.44 -0.12 -6.25
CA CYS A 77 -10.04 -0.65 -7.56
C CYS A 77 -10.08 -2.19 -7.62
N LEU A 78 -9.83 -2.88 -6.49
CA LEU A 78 -9.92 -4.34 -6.37
C LEU A 78 -11.36 -4.88 -6.32
N VAL A 79 -12.34 -3.98 -6.21
CA VAL A 79 -13.77 -4.30 -6.09
C VAL A 79 -14.53 -3.96 -7.38
N SER A 80 -13.93 -3.16 -8.27
CA SER A 80 -14.51 -2.76 -9.54
C SER A 80 -14.77 -3.95 -10.49
N ASP A 81 -15.71 -3.81 -11.42
CA ASP A 81 -16.01 -4.86 -12.41
C ASP A 81 -14.79 -5.18 -13.31
N HIS A 82 -13.86 -4.25 -13.44
CA HIS A 82 -12.62 -4.44 -14.21
C HIS A 82 -11.55 -5.25 -13.45
N SER A 83 -11.77 -5.57 -12.18
CA SER A 83 -10.81 -6.28 -11.33
C SER A 83 -10.83 -7.80 -11.47
N ASP A 84 -11.69 -8.38 -12.32
CA ASP A 84 -11.79 -9.84 -12.49
C ASP A 84 -10.55 -10.49 -13.09
N VAL A 85 -9.73 -9.72 -13.81
CA VAL A 85 -8.39 -10.15 -14.24
C VAL A 85 -7.49 -10.55 -13.07
N LEU A 86 -7.77 -10.08 -11.85
CA LEU A 86 -7.04 -10.48 -10.65
C LEU A 86 -7.26 -11.94 -10.26
N ASN A 87 -8.35 -12.57 -10.72
CA ASN A 87 -8.67 -13.97 -10.41
C ASN A 87 -7.73 -14.97 -11.11
N GLN A 88 -6.92 -14.53 -12.09
CA GLN A 88 -5.94 -15.39 -12.76
C GLN A 88 -4.66 -15.64 -11.94
N TYR A 89 -4.48 -14.91 -10.84
CA TYR A 89 -3.31 -14.99 -9.97
C TYR A 89 -3.55 -15.96 -8.82
N ASP A 90 -2.49 -16.59 -8.32
CA ASP A 90 -2.55 -17.42 -7.12
C ASP A 90 -2.52 -16.56 -5.84
N TYR A 91 -1.80 -15.43 -5.89
CA TYR A 91 -1.70 -14.48 -4.78
C TYR A 91 -1.71 -13.02 -5.26
N LEU A 92 -2.34 -12.15 -4.46
CA LEU A 92 -2.29 -10.70 -4.64
C LEU A 92 -1.57 -10.06 -3.47
N LEU A 93 -0.53 -9.26 -3.75
CA LEU A 93 -0.02 -8.24 -2.84
C LEU A 93 -0.67 -6.90 -3.21
N ARG A 94 -1.78 -6.56 -2.57
CA ARG A 94 -2.32 -5.20 -2.62
C ARG A 94 -1.41 -4.32 -1.76
N THR A 95 -0.85 -3.27 -2.33
CA THR A 95 -0.04 -2.30 -1.58
C THR A 95 -0.20 -0.87 -2.12
N ASP A 96 0.49 0.09 -1.52
CA ASP A 96 0.50 1.49 -1.92
C ASP A 96 1.67 1.75 -2.88
N ALA A 97 1.59 2.81 -3.69
CA ALA A 97 2.60 3.14 -4.70
C ALA A 97 3.95 3.55 -4.08
N ASP A 98 3.95 4.00 -2.82
CA ASP A 98 5.14 4.46 -2.08
C ASP A 98 5.91 3.32 -1.40
N THR A 99 6.02 2.19 -2.09
CA THR A 99 6.66 0.99 -1.60
C THR A 99 7.74 0.51 -2.55
N VAL A 100 8.64 -0.34 -2.06
CA VAL A 100 9.62 -1.04 -2.89
C VAL A 100 9.76 -2.48 -2.46
N LEU A 101 10.05 -3.35 -3.43
CA LEU A 101 10.36 -4.75 -3.20
C LEU A 101 11.86 -4.96 -3.07
N THR A 102 12.25 -6.04 -2.42
CA THR A 102 13.67 -6.44 -2.31
C THR A 102 13.89 -7.84 -2.86
N PRO A 103 15.14 -8.31 -3.01
CA PRO A 103 15.40 -9.68 -3.43
C PRO A 103 14.72 -10.75 -2.56
N ALA A 104 14.41 -10.45 -1.29
CA ALA A 104 13.69 -11.36 -0.40
C ALA A 104 12.25 -11.66 -0.87
N TRP A 105 11.65 -10.82 -1.73
CA TRP A 105 10.34 -11.05 -2.34
C TRP A 105 10.27 -12.37 -3.13
N ASN A 106 11.37 -12.74 -3.79
CA ASN A 106 11.40 -13.92 -4.68
C ASN A 106 11.21 -15.25 -3.95
N SER A 107 11.47 -15.29 -2.64
CA SER A 107 11.26 -16.45 -1.77
C SER A 107 10.13 -16.27 -0.75
N PHE A 108 9.43 -15.13 -0.78
CA PHE A 108 8.38 -14.81 0.20
C PHE A 108 6.98 -15.10 -0.34
N TYR A 109 6.37 -16.15 0.18
CA TYR A 109 5.00 -16.58 -0.14
C TYR A 109 4.16 -16.64 1.13
N PRO A 110 2.87 -16.27 1.08
CA PRO A 110 2.04 -16.22 2.26
C PRO A 110 1.40 -17.60 2.48
N ASP A 111 1.85 -18.32 3.51
CA ASP A 111 1.17 -19.55 3.97
C ASP A 111 -0.21 -19.24 4.58
N GLN A 112 -0.39 -17.99 5.03
CA GLN A 112 -1.62 -17.43 5.58
C GLN A 112 -1.78 -16.00 5.09
N TYR A 113 -3.00 -15.46 5.16
CA TYR A 113 -3.24 -14.06 4.87
C TYR A 113 -2.31 -13.18 5.71
N THR A 114 -1.50 -12.37 5.04
CA THR A 114 -0.44 -11.58 5.64
C THR A 114 -0.76 -10.11 5.39
N THR A 115 -0.61 -9.27 6.40
CA THR A 115 -0.77 -7.82 6.26
C THR A 115 0.54 -7.14 6.58
N GLY A 116 0.69 -5.87 6.23
CA GLY A 116 1.70 -5.03 6.84
C GLY A 116 1.24 -4.45 8.18
N GLN A 117 1.86 -3.35 8.59
CA GLN A 117 1.67 -2.71 9.89
C GLN A 117 1.33 -1.23 9.72
N GLY A 118 0.23 -0.76 10.30
CA GLY A 118 -0.31 0.58 10.03
C GLY A 118 0.02 1.69 11.05
N TRP A 119 0.43 1.33 12.28
CA TRP A 119 0.85 2.26 13.36
C TRP A 119 -0.08 3.48 13.63
N TYR A 120 -1.40 3.35 13.48
CA TYR A 120 -2.37 4.44 13.71
C TYR A 120 -3.11 4.36 15.05
N VAL A 121 -3.06 3.22 15.73
CA VAL A 121 -3.62 3.05 17.08
C VAL A 121 -2.60 3.52 18.09
N ASN A 122 -2.57 4.83 18.35
CA ASN A 122 -1.61 5.48 19.25
C ASN A 122 -2.12 5.65 20.69
N ASN A 123 -3.41 5.42 20.93
CA ASN A 123 -4.02 5.51 22.25
C ASN A 123 -5.27 4.61 22.38
N GLN A 124 -5.78 4.52 23.61
CA GLN A 124 -6.93 3.67 23.93
C GLN A 124 -8.24 4.16 23.28
N ASP A 125 -8.39 5.46 23.05
CA ASP A 125 -9.60 6.02 22.43
C ASP A 125 -9.74 5.55 20.98
N VAL A 126 -8.64 5.51 20.22
CA VAL A 126 -8.64 4.99 18.84
C VAL A 126 -9.08 3.52 18.81
N SER A 127 -8.46 2.65 19.63
CA SER A 127 -8.82 1.23 19.64
C SER A 127 -10.25 0.98 20.12
N THR A 128 -10.74 1.80 21.05
CA THR A 128 -12.13 1.75 21.55
C THR A 128 -13.12 2.16 20.46
N ASN A 129 -12.84 3.22 19.71
CA ASN A 129 -13.69 3.67 18.61
C ASN A 129 -13.76 2.64 17.47
N ILE A 130 -12.62 2.03 17.08
CA ILE A 130 -12.62 0.98 16.05
C ILE A 130 -13.51 -0.19 16.46
N LYS A 131 -13.38 -0.68 17.71
CA LYS A 131 -14.22 -1.77 18.23
C LYS A 131 -15.69 -1.38 18.30
N ARG A 132 -16.00 -0.15 18.69
CA ARG A 132 -17.37 0.37 18.73
C ARG A 132 -18.00 0.39 17.34
N VAL A 133 -17.27 0.88 16.32
CA VAL A 133 -17.74 0.91 14.93
C VAL A 133 -17.95 -0.51 14.40
N ALA A 134 -17.02 -1.44 14.66
CA ALA A 134 -17.20 -2.83 14.28
C ALA A 134 -18.49 -3.41 14.88
N HIS A 135 -18.69 -3.20 16.18
CA HIS A 135 -19.87 -3.68 16.90
C HIS A 135 -21.18 -3.04 16.40
N SER A 136 -21.21 -1.74 16.10
CA SER A 136 -22.42 -1.08 15.57
C SER A 136 -22.82 -1.59 14.19
N LEU A 137 -21.85 -2.10 13.41
CA LEU A 137 -22.08 -2.72 12.12
C LEU A 137 -22.33 -4.24 12.21
N GLY A 138 -22.38 -4.83 13.42
CA GLY A 138 -22.54 -6.27 13.61
C GLY A 138 -21.32 -7.10 13.19
N LEU A 139 -20.15 -6.47 13.07
CA LEU A 139 -18.90 -7.10 12.66
C LEU A 139 -18.07 -7.53 13.89
N ASN A 140 -17.36 -8.64 13.73
CA ASN A 140 -16.50 -9.17 14.79
C ASN A 140 -15.12 -8.51 14.79
N HIS A 141 -14.71 -7.91 15.91
CA HIS A 141 -13.37 -7.39 16.10
C HIS A 141 -12.59 -8.22 17.13
N ARG A 142 -11.59 -8.99 16.67
CA ARG A 142 -10.82 -9.93 17.51
C ARG A 142 -9.70 -9.29 18.34
N GLY A 143 -9.57 -7.98 18.26
CA GLY A 143 -8.60 -7.21 19.05
C GLY A 143 -7.21 -7.14 18.40
N ILE A 144 -7.12 -7.49 17.12
CA ILE A 144 -5.90 -7.32 16.34
C ILE A 144 -5.90 -5.87 15.83
N HIS A 145 -4.91 -5.10 16.26
CA HIS A 145 -4.80 -3.67 15.94
C HIS A 145 -3.56 -3.37 15.08
N ASN A 146 -3.56 -2.19 14.44
CA ASN A 146 -2.50 -1.68 13.57
C ASN A 146 -2.29 -2.54 12.32
N ILE A 147 -3.37 -2.97 11.69
CA ILE A 147 -3.33 -3.68 10.40
C ILE A 147 -2.97 -2.67 9.30
N GLY A 148 -1.85 -2.89 8.60
CA GLY A 148 -1.37 -1.98 7.55
C GLY A 148 -2.23 -1.99 6.30
N SER A 149 -1.95 -1.05 5.39
CA SER A 149 -2.59 -0.96 4.07
C SER A 149 -2.16 -2.09 3.13
N THR A 150 -1.00 -2.69 3.36
CA THR A 150 -0.52 -3.83 2.58
C THR A 150 -1.25 -5.11 2.97
N HIS A 151 -1.77 -5.84 1.97
CA HIS A 151 -2.46 -7.12 2.12
C HIS A 151 -1.91 -8.14 1.12
N TYR A 152 -1.53 -9.33 1.59
CA TYR A 152 -0.97 -10.41 0.79
C TYR A 152 -1.69 -11.73 1.06
N GLY A 153 -2.30 -12.30 0.04
CA GLY A 153 -3.04 -13.56 0.19
C GLY A 153 -3.79 -13.99 -1.07
N PRO A 154 -4.67 -15.00 -0.96
CA PRO A 154 -5.50 -15.46 -2.07
C PRO A 154 -6.36 -14.31 -2.64
N PRO A 155 -6.51 -14.20 -3.98
CA PRO A 155 -7.24 -13.10 -4.60
C PRO A 155 -8.65 -12.89 -4.08
N GLU A 156 -9.42 -13.97 -3.93
CA GLU A 156 -10.80 -13.92 -3.46
C GLU A 156 -10.89 -13.26 -2.08
N LEU A 157 -10.07 -13.73 -1.12
CA LEU A 157 -10.05 -13.20 0.23
C LEU A 157 -9.54 -11.75 0.30
N VAL A 158 -8.50 -11.40 -0.48
CA VAL A 158 -7.99 -10.01 -0.55
C VAL A 158 -9.08 -9.07 -1.10
N ARG A 159 -9.80 -9.48 -2.15
CA ARG A 159 -10.91 -8.70 -2.73
C ARG A 159 -12.10 -8.59 -1.77
N GLU A 160 -12.43 -9.66 -1.04
CA GLU A 160 -13.47 -9.64 0.00
C GLU A 160 -13.15 -8.68 1.14
N VAL A 161 -11.91 -8.72 1.64
CA VAL A 161 -11.42 -7.77 2.64
C VAL A 161 -11.52 -6.34 2.11
N CYS A 162 -11.07 -6.07 0.88
CA CYS A 162 -11.18 -4.74 0.27
C CYS A 162 -12.64 -4.28 0.14
N ARG A 163 -13.55 -5.16 -0.28
CA ARG A 163 -14.98 -4.85 -0.41
C ARG A 163 -15.60 -4.44 0.92
N LEU A 164 -15.37 -5.22 1.97
CA LEU A 164 -15.88 -4.88 3.30
C LEU A 164 -15.20 -3.61 3.83
N ALA A 165 -13.89 -3.46 3.64
CA ALA A 165 -13.15 -2.28 4.05
C ALA A 165 -13.73 -1.00 3.41
N VAL A 166 -14.05 -1.01 2.11
CA VAL A 166 -14.68 0.14 1.44
C VAL A 166 -16.02 0.49 2.09
N SER A 167 -16.88 -0.50 2.37
CA SER A 167 -18.17 -0.29 3.02
C SER A 167 -18.03 0.26 4.44
N VAL A 168 -17.06 -0.24 5.22
CA VAL A 168 -16.82 0.23 6.60
C VAL A 168 -16.22 1.63 6.59
N THR A 169 -15.26 1.91 5.70
CA THR A 169 -14.69 3.25 5.54
C THR A 169 -15.75 4.26 5.13
N HIS A 170 -16.70 3.87 4.27
CA HIS A 170 -17.83 4.74 3.92
C HIS A 170 -18.60 5.16 5.19
N HIS A 171 -19.03 4.18 5.99
CA HIS A 171 -19.74 4.43 7.24
C HIS A 171 -18.93 5.31 8.21
N ILE A 172 -17.64 5.04 8.38
CA ILE A 172 -16.75 5.86 9.23
C ILE A 172 -16.73 7.31 8.71
N LEU A 173 -16.60 7.52 7.41
CA LEU A 173 -16.54 8.87 6.87
C LEU A 173 -17.88 9.61 6.96
N THR A 174 -19.02 8.93 6.80
CA THR A 174 -20.35 9.57 6.77
C THR A 174 -21.02 9.70 8.13
N GLU A 175 -20.66 8.86 9.10
CA GLU A 175 -21.25 8.87 10.45
C GLU A 175 -20.24 9.38 11.49
N GLU A 176 -19.04 8.79 11.55
CA GLU A 176 -18.06 9.10 12.60
C GLU A 176 -17.33 10.44 12.37
N PHE A 177 -17.08 10.77 11.10
CA PHE A 177 -16.41 12.00 10.68
C PHE A 177 -17.31 12.94 9.88
N LYS A 178 -18.62 12.84 10.09
CA LYS A 178 -19.61 13.69 9.44
C LYS A 178 -19.37 15.18 9.69
N ASP A 179 -19.18 15.52 10.98
CA ASP A 179 -19.13 16.91 11.46
C ASP A 179 -17.73 17.34 11.91
N GLN A 180 -16.79 16.39 12.02
CA GLN A 180 -15.42 16.65 12.47
C GLN A 180 -14.41 15.75 11.78
N HIS A 181 -13.18 16.23 11.59
CA HIS A 181 -12.10 15.45 10.98
C HIS A 181 -11.24 14.69 12.00
N GLY A 182 -11.44 14.95 13.30
CA GLY A 182 -10.56 14.45 14.34
C GLY A 182 -9.13 15.03 14.27
N GLN A 183 -8.22 14.51 15.08
CA GLN A 183 -6.83 14.98 15.16
C GLN A 183 -5.86 13.81 15.22
N TRP A 184 -4.81 13.86 14.40
CA TRP A 184 -3.67 12.95 14.49
C TRP A 184 -2.80 13.32 15.71
N PRO A 185 -2.26 12.36 16.49
CA PRO A 185 -2.27 10.90 16.30
C PRO A 185 -3.47 10.15 16.93
N GLY A 186 -4.57 10.83 17.25
CA GLY A 186 -5.79 10.23 17.80
C GLY A 186 -6.78 9.71 16.74
N TRP A 187 -8.08 9.72 17.08
CA TRP A 187 -9.16 9.34 16.15
C TRP A 187 -9.22 10.36 15.01
N TYR A 188 -8.78 9.98 13.82
CA TYR A 188 -8.47 10.92 12.75
C TYR A 188 -8.97 10.42 11.39
N ARG A 189 -9.68 11.28 10.67
CA ARG A 189 -10.29 10.98 9.37
C ARG A 189 -9.28 10.56 8.31
N GLY A 190 -8.05 11.09 8.35
CA GLY A 190 -7.05 10.81 7.32
C GLY A 190 -6.71 9.33 7.16
N VAL A 191 -6.87 8.53 8.23
CA VAL A 191 -6.56 7.09 8.26
C VAL A 191 -7.81 6.20 8.30
N ALA A 192 -8.99 6.72 7.90
CA ALA A 192 -10.25 5.98 7.93
C ALA A 192 -10.25 4.68 7.09
N SER A 193 -9.50 4.62 5.98
CA SER A 193 -9.29 3.40 5.20
C SER A 193 -8.56 2.31 5.98
N LEU A 194 -7.61 2.68 6.84
CA LEU A 194 -6.89 1.75 7.70
C LEU A 194 -7.80 1.18 8.80
N TYR A 195 -8.66 2.02 9.40
CA TYR A 195 -9.69 1.53 10.32
C TYR A 195 -10.66 0.55 9.65
N GLY A 196 -11.12 0.86 8.43
CA GLY A 196 -11.99 -0.02 7.65
C GLY A 196 -11.31 -1.35 7.31
N GLY A 197 -10.04 -1.30 6.87
CA GLY A 197 -9.22 -2.47 6.60
C GLY A 197 -9.02 -3.34 7.84
N GLU A 198 -8.74 -2.75 9.00
CA GLU A 198 -8.60 -3.48 10.26
C GLU A 198 -9.87 -4.21 10.66
N ILE A 199 -11.02 -3.53 10.60
CA ILE A 199 -12.31 -4.13 10.92
C ILE A 199 -12.61 -5.28 9.96
N ALA A 200 -12.38 -5.09 8.66
CA ALA A 200 -12.61 -6.12 7.65
C ALA A 200 -11.75 -7.36 7.87
N VAL A 201 -10.45 -7.18 8.13
CA VAL A 201 -9.54 -8.30 8.42
C VAL A 201 -9.89 -9.00 9.73
N ASN A 202 -10.23 -8.25 10.77
CA ASN A 202 -10.67 -8.85 12.03
C ASN A 202 -11.94 -9.69 11.85
N HIS A 203 -12.83 -9.31 10.93
CA HIS A 203 -14.07 -10.03 10.67
C HIS A 203 -13.88 -11.27 9.78
N LEU A 204 -13.16 -11.14 8.66
CA LEU A 204 -13.13 -12.15 7.59
C LEU A 204 -11.95 -13.13 7.68
N VAL A 205 -10.82 -12.73 8.25
CA VAL A 205 -9.57 -13.49 8.12
C VAL A 205 -9.32 -14.35 9.35
N GLU A 206 -9.57 -15.65 9.32
CA GLU A 206 -9.45 -16.50 10.52
C GLU A 206 -8.07 -16.46 11.20
N ARG A 207 -6.98 -16.46 10.41
CA ARG A 207 -5.61 -16.45 10.93
C ARG A 207 -4.73 -15.52 10.10
N LEU A 208 -3.99 -14.66 10.80
CA LEU A 208 -2.96 -13.83 10.21
C LEU A 208 -1.61 -14.52 10.34
N ASN A 209 -0.79 -14.35 9.30
CA ASN A 209 0.59 -14.78 9.33
C ASN A 209 1.36 -14.07 10.46
N PRO A 210 2.08 -14.81 11.33
CA PRO A 210 2.90 -14.21 12.38
C PRO A 210 4.01 -13.30 11.83
N ASP A 211 4.49 -13.57 10.62
CA ASP A 211 5.57 -12.83 9.97
C ASP A 211 5.12 -11.52 9.29
N ARG A 212 3.93 -11.00 9.63
CA ARG A 212 3.39 -9.73 9.10
C ARG A 212 4.37 -8.55 9.19
N GLN A 213 5.31 -8.57 10.13
CA GLN A 213 6.35 -7.55 10.30
C GLN A 213 7.40 -7.56 9.18
N LYS A 214 7.44 -8.60 8.34
CA LYS A 214 8.29 -8.64 7.14
C LYS A 214 7.75 -7.74 6.02
N LEU A 215 6.46 -7.40 6.06
CA LEU A 215 5.85 -6.42 5.16
C LEU A 215 5.85 -5.04 5.83
N ASP A 216 5.99 -4.00 5.01
CA ASP A 216 6.00 -2.58 5.40
C ASP A 216 7.19 -2.21 6.29
N ALA A 217 8.37 -2.79 6.01
CA ALA A 217 9.59 -2.43 6.69
C ALA A 217 9.86 -0.91 6.56
N PHE A 218 10.43 -0.30 7.61
CA PHE A 218 10.72 1.12 7.61
C PHE A 218 11.84 1.48 6.65
N CYS A 219 11.61 2.41 5.72
CA CYS A 219 12.61 2.89 4.76
C CYS A 219 13.84 3.58 5.37
N THR A 220 13.83 3.87 6.67
CA THR A 220 14.99 4.43 7.41
C THR A 220 15.83 3.36 8.09
N SER A 221 15.40 2.10 8.04
CA SER A 221 16.05 0.99 8.72
C SER A 221 17.47 0.72 8.23
N GLN A 222 18.34 0.30 9.15
CA GLN A 222 19.69 -0.21 8.86
C GLN A 222 19.73 -1.73 8.71
N GLU A 223 18.60 -2.41 8.90
CA GLU A 223 18.49 -3.85 8.68
C GLU A 223 18.76 -4.21 7.21
N SER A 224 19.16 -5.46 7.00
CA SER A 224 19.45 -5.99 5.66
C SER A 224 18.18 -6.19 4.83
N ILE A 225 18.23 -5.80 3.55
CA ILE A 225 17.15 -6.05 2.57
C ILE A 225 16.86 -7.53 2.34
N ARG A 226 17.76 -8.42 2.77
CA ARG A 226 17.59 -9.88 2.64
C ARG A 226 16.50 -10.44 3.54
N ASN A 227 16.09 -9.69 4.56
CA ASN A 227 15.11 -10.13 5.56
C ASN A 227 13.70 -9.61 5.29
N TYR A 228 13.56 -8.57 4.46
CA TYR A 228 12.32 -7.81 4.29
C TYR A 228 11.94 -7.75 2.82
N PRO A 229 10.93 -8.51 2.36
CA PRO A 229 10.49 -8.54 0.97
C PRO A 229 9.84 -7.22 0.51
N HIS A 230 9.32 -6.41 1.42
CA HIS A 230 8.51 -5.23 1.13
C HIS A 230 8.83 -4.09 2.12
N ILE A 231 9.19 -2.94 1.58
CA ILE A 231 9.56 -1.74 2.35
C ILE A 231 8.58 -0.62 2.01
N HIS A 232 8.11 0.09 3.03
CA HIS A 232 7.22 1.23 2.87
C HIS A 232 7.96 2.55 3.08
N PHE A 233 7.73 3.53 2.22
CA PHE A 233 8.28 4.89 2.37
C PHE A 233 7.43 5.71 3.35
N TRP A 234 7.60 5.39 4.64
CA TRP A 234 6.98 6.11 5.74
C TRP A 234 7.29 7.61 5.72
N HIS A 235 6.39 8.41 6.30
CA HIS A 235 6.57 9.86 6.39
C HIS A 235 7.68 10.19 7.39
N THR A 236 8.80 10.70 6.89
CA THR A 236 9.98 11.00 7.69
C THR A 236 10.85 12.04 6.98
N PHE A 237 11.74 12.68 7.74
CA PHE A 237 12.83 13.51 7.22
C PHE A 237 14.21 12.82 7.38
N GLU A 238 14.26 11.65 7.99
CA GLU A 238 15.47 10.83 8.05
C GLU A 238 15.74 10.15 6.70
N MET A 239 16.98 9.71 6.47
CA MET A 239 17.33 8.98 5.26
C MET A 239 16.90 7.51 5.39
N PHE A 240 16.12 6.94 4.47
CA PHE A 240 15.56 7.52 3.25
C PHE A 240 14.21 8.22 3.48
N SER A 241 14.00 9.39 2.86
CA SER A 241 12.74 10.15 2.88
C SER A 241 12.20 10.39 1.47
N LYS A 242 10.96 9.98 1.21
CA LYS A 242 10.29 10.24 -0.08
C LYS A 242 10.06 11.73 -0.35
N PHE A 243 9.94 12.56 0.70
CA PHE A 243 9.83 14.01 0.56
C PHE A 243 11.15 14.61 0.09
N HIS A 244 12.26 14.24 0.74
CA HIS A 244 13.59 14.68 0.29
C HIS A 244 13.91 14.18 -1.12
N PHE A 245 13.47 12.96 -1.46
CA PHE A 245 13.58 12.47 -2.83
C PHE A 245 12.81 13.34 -3.82
N SER A 246 11.51 13.58 -3.61
CA SER A 246 10.67 14.38 -4.54
C SER A 246 11.25 15.76 -4.81
N GLU A 247 11.81 16.40 -3.78
CA GLU A 247 12.45 17.72 -3.85
C GLU A 247 13.88 17.73 -4.40
N GLY A 248 14.45 16.59 -4.79
CA GLY A 248 15.79 16.53 -5.41
C GLY A 248 16.96 16.62 -4.44
N TYR A 249 16.74 16.53 -3.13
CA TYR A 249 17.83 16.58 -2.14
C TYR A 249 18.87 15.48 -2.33
N TYR A 250 18.50 14.37 -2.96
CA TYR A 250 19.39 13.25 -3.21
C TYR A 250 20.12 13.28 -4.56
N ASP A 251 19.87 14.26 -5.44
CA ASP A 251 20.35 14.24 -6.84
C ASP A 251 21.88 14.28 -6.97
N HIS A 252 22.57 14.75 -5.94
CA HIS A 252 24.04 14.79 -5.88
C HIS A 252 24.68 13.44 -5.50
N PHE A 253 23.91 12.46 -5.05
CA PHE A 253 24.43 11.15 -4.67
C PHE A 253 24.81 10.32 -5.90
N ARG A 254 25.95 9.63 -5.79
CA ARG A 254 26.48 8.73 -6.81
C ARG A 254 26.03 7.29 -6.55
N ILE A 255 25.14 6.77 -7.41
CA ILE A 255 24.53 5.43 -7.30
C ILE A 255 25.58 4.32 -7.21
N ASP A 256 26.71 4.44 -7.93
CA ASP A 256 27.77 3.44 -8.04
C ASP A 256 28.51 3.15 -6.73
N HIS A 257 28.39 4.02 -5.72
CA HIS A 257 29.10 3.91 -4.45
C HIS A 257 28.18 3.55 -3.27
N ILE A 258 26.90 3.29 -3.51
CA ILE A 258 25.94 2.97 -2.44
C ILE A 258 26.06 1.49 -2.08
N ASP A 259 26.41 1.20 -0.82
CA ASP A 259 26.20 -0.14 -0.24
C ASP A 259 24.70 -0.38 -0.09
N ILE A 260 24.15 -1.24 -0.93
CA ILE A 260 22.71 -1.48 -1.04
C ILE A 260 22.16 -2.48 -0.02
N ASP A 261 22.98 -3.11 0.83
CA ASP A 261 22.46 -4.10 1.78
C ASP A 261 21.54 -3.48 2.86
N PRO A 262 21.86 -2.33 3.47
CA PRO A 262 20.95 -1.67 4.41
C PRO A 262 19.71 -1.12 3.70
N ILE A 263 18.53 -1.35 4.28
CA ILE A 263 17.22 -0.90 3.72
C ILE A 263 17.23 0.57 3.29
N ARG A 264 17.69 1.49 4.13
CA ARG A 264 17.70 2.93 3.79
C ARG A 264 18.54 3.26 2.56
N ASN A 265 19.66 2.55 2.38
CA ASN A 265 20.57 2.76 1.25
C ASN A 265 19.98 2.13 -0.01
N TYR A 266 19.36 0.97 0.11
CA TYR A 266 18.60 0.35 -0.98
C TYR A 266 17.48 1.25 -1.49
N CYS A 267 16.70 1.85 -0.57
CA CYS A 267 15.64 2.80 -0.94
C CYS A 267 16.20 4.00 -1.72
N LEU A 268 17.31 4.57 -1.24
CA LEU A 268 18.02 5.65 -1.94
C LEU A 268 18.50 5.21 -3.33
N TYR A 269 19.13 4.04 -3.43
CA TYR A 269 19.60 3.47 -4.69
C TYR A 269 18.46 3.31 -5.71
N ILE A 270 17.34 2.69 -5.29
CA ILE A 270 16.17 2.48 -6.15
C ILE A 270 15.54 3.80 -6.57
N ALA A 271 15.41 4.78 -5.67
CA ALA A 271 14.83 6.08 -5.98
C ALA A 271 15.68 6.87 -6.99
N LEU A 272 17.00 6.87 -6.84
CA LEU A 272 17.89 7.52 -7.79
C LEU A 272 17.92 6.79 -9.14
N LYS A 273 17.87 5.45 -9.12
CA LYS A 273 17.79 4.63 -10.33
C LYS A 273 16.48 4.90 -11.09
N SER A 274 15.34 4.93 -10.39
CA SER A 274 14.03 5.18 -10.98
C SER A 274 13.96 6.55 -11.65
N ARG A 275 14.49 7.60 -11.01
CA ARG A 275 14.59 8.94 -11.58
C ARG A 275 15.41 8.99 -12.86
N ARG A 276 16.50 8.22 -12.94
CA ARG A 276 17.35 8.15 -14.13
C ARG A 276 16.69 7.37 -15.27
N GLU A 277 15.98 6.30 -14.96
CA GLU A 277 15.37 5.41 -15.95
C GLU A 277 14.02 5.90 -16.45
N MET A 278 13.29 6.67 -15.62
CA MET A 278 11.96 7.19 -15.93
C MET A 278 11.84 8.69 -15.62
N PRO A 279 12.64 9.55 -16.28
CA PRO A 279 12.64 11.00 -16.01
C PRO A 279 11.32 11.69 -16.35
N TRP A 280 10.43 11.07 -17.14
CA TRP A 280 9.12 11.62 -17.50
C TRP A 280 8.04 11.45 -16.41
N LEU A 281 8.34 10.71 -15.34
CA LEU A 281 7.43 10.50 -14.21
C LEU A 281 7.56 11.58 -13.11
N GLY A 282 8.57 12.45 -13.21
CA GLY A 282 8.95 13.44 -12.18
C GLY A 282 8.84 14.89 -12.61
#